data_AF-A0A7X7XLT5-F1
#
_entry.id   AF-A0A7X7XLT5-F1
#
_cell.length_a   1.000
_cell.length_b   1.000
_cell.length_c   1.000
_cell.angle_alpha   90.00
_cell.angle_beta   90.00
_cell.angle_gamma   90.00
#
_symmetry.space_group_name_H-M   'P 1'
#
loop_
_entity.id
_entity.type
_entity.pdbx_description
1 polymer ?
#
loop_
_entity_poly.entity_id
_entity_poly.type
_entity_poly.pdbx_seq_one_letter_code
_entity_poly.pdbx_strand_id
1 'polypeptide(L)'
;MEVKGYGDAASWVYREAMGAGDRTADTLITVQEIRHIHHLALTLVWQVSPHREASDAEAPGNFRRHDIHPFAEGMTPPSWPLVPAALDEWVTTISTIPARLEAGGNLPELLAEAHNHFERVHPFLDGNGRAGRLALNLVLVRLGYPPVVILKEQRAAYLRAMQQADKGDVGPLGEILARAMIDNLNRFIIPNVAGPAKLVPLAALVDSDDCGGSGSPGWRAARTARRTSRSGPGTAPRAPALGGHCRRPTPRRPSRRPATPR
;
A
#
# COMPACT_ATOMS: atom_id res chain seq x y z
N MET A 1 -10.63 15.00 -17.31
CA MET A 1 -11.25 15.38 -16.02
C MET A 1 -11.22 14.24 -15.03
N GLU A 2 -11.69 13.04 -15.39
CA GLU A 2 -11.71 11.87 -14.49
C GLU A 2 -10.33 11.48 -13.92
N VAL A 3 -9.31 11.39 -14.79
CA VAL A 3 -7.94 11.06 -14.35
C VAL A 3 -7.39 12.09 -13.36
N LYS A 4 -7.69 13.38 -13.59
CA LYS A 4 -7.26 14.46 -12.69
C LYS A 4 -7.96 14.37 -11.33
N GLY A 5 -9.29 14.18 -11.32
CA GLY A 5 -10.05 14.08 -10.07
C GLY A 5 -9.59 12.89 -9.23
N TYR A 6 -9.40 11.73 -9.87
CA TYR A 6 -8.86 10.55 -9.19
C TYR A 6 -7.43 10.77 -8.69
N GLY A 7 -6.57 11.42 -9.47
CA GLY A 7 -5.19 11.75 -9.07
C GLY A 7 -5.13 12.71 -7.88
N ASP A 8 -5.99 13.73 -7.86
CA ASP A 8 -6.12 14.68 -6.75
C ASP A 8 -6.61 13.96 -5.49
N ALA A 9 -7.61 13.09 -5.60
CA ALA A 9 -8.11 12.27 -4.51
C ALA A 9 -7.06 11.30 -3.96
N ALA A 10 -6.32 10.61 -4.84
CA ALA A 10 -5.24 9.71 -4.43
C ALA A 10 -4.11 10.46 -3.71
N SER A 11 -3.74 11.64 -4.21
CA SER A 11 -2.72 12.49 -3.58
C SER A 11 -3.16 12.94 -2.19
N TRP A 12 -4.44 13.27 -2.02
CA TRP A 12 -5.02 13.57 -0.71
C TRP A 12 -5.00 12.34 0.20
N VAL A 13 -5.45 11.18 -0.28
CA VAL A 13 -5.45 9.91 0.49
C VAL A 13 -4.07 9.60 1.06
N TYR A 14 -3.02 9.66 0.23
CA TYR A 14 -1.67 9.35 0.70
C TYR A 14 -1.12 10.39 1.67
N ARG A 15 -1.43 11.68 1.46
CA ARG A 15 -1.05 12.74 2.39
C ARG A 15 -1.75 12.56 3.73
N GLU A 16 -3.05 12.30 3.72
CA GLU A 16 -3.88 12.13 4.91
C GLU A 16 -3.51 10.86 5.68
N ALA A 17 -3.17 9.78 4.97
CA ALA A 17 -2.70 8.54 5.59
C ALA A 17 -1.38 8.74 6.34
N MET A 18 -0.45 9.53 5.77
CA MET A 18 0.86 9.80 6.35
C MET A 18 0.85 10.94 7.39
N GLY A 19 -0.09 11.87 7.26
CA GLY A 19 -0.10 13.16 7.95
C GLY A 19 -0.74 13.16 9.33
N ALA A 20 -1.22 12.02 9.83
CA ALA A 20 -1.88 11.78 11.12
C ALA A 20 -1.97 13.00 12.06
N GLY A 21 -2.88 13.93 11.76
CA GLY A 21 -3.27 15.00 12.68
C GLY A 21 -4.38 14.49 13.59
N ASP A 22 -4.16 14.56 14.91
CA ASP A 22 -5.16 14.35 15.99
C ASP A 22 -6.13 13.17 15.78
N ARG A 23 -5.60 12.00 15.37
CA ARG A 23 -6.42 10.81 15.21
C ARG A 23 -6.49 10.07 16.54
N THR A 24 -7.71 9.78 16.96
CA THR A 24 -7.92 8.80 18.03
C THR A 24 -7.36 7.46 17.56
N ALA A 25 -6.57 6.79 18.41
CA ALA A 25 -5.85 5.57 18.06
C ALA A 25 -6.75 4.47 17.49
N ASP A 26 -8.04 4.52 17.81
CA ASP A 26 -9.01 3.47 17.51
C ASP A 26 -9.73 3.64 16.15
N THR A 27 -9.58 4.78 15.46
CA THR A 27 -10.35 5.05 14.23
C THR A 27 -9.49 4.98 12.97
N LEU A 28 -9.65 3.91 12.17
CA LEU A 28 -8.88 3.72 10.93
C LEU A 28 -9.37 4.56 9.75
N ILE A 29 -10.66 4.86 9.68
CA ILE A 29 -11.28 5.70 8.65
C ILE A 29 -12.60 6.25 9.18
N THR A 30 -13.01 7.45 8.75
CA THR A 30 -14.29 8.06 9.12
C THR A 30 -15.21 8.19 7.91
N VAL A 31 -16.53 8.29 8.16
CA VAL A 31 -17.51 8.57 7.12
C VAL A 31 -17.21 9.89 6.39
N GLN A 32 -16.73 10.90 7.10
CA GLN A 32 -16.37 12.19 6.50
C GLN A 32 -15.21 12.06 5.49
N GLU A 33 -14.21 11.24 5.80
CA GLU A 33 -13.10 10.96 4.88
C GLU A 33 -13.58 10.24 3.63
N ILE A 34 -14.49 9.27 3.76
CA ILE A 34 -15.08 8.56 2.62
C ILE A 34 -15.83 9.54 1.71
N ARG A 35 -16.64 10.42 2.30
CA ARG A 35 -17.36 11.48 1.58
C ARG A 35 -16.40 12.44 0.89
N HIS A 36 -15.31 12.79 1.55
CA HIS A 36 -14.29 13.68 0.99
C HIS A 36 -13.52 13.03 -0.17
N ILE A 37 -13.13 11.76 -0.05
CA ILE A 37 -12.53 10.97 -1.13
C ILE A 37 -13.44 10.98 -2.36
N HIS A 38 -14.72 10.67 -2.16
CA HIS A 38 -15.69 10.65 -3.23
C HIS A 38 -15.87 12.05 -3.86
N HIS A 39 -15.97 13.09 -3.02
CA HIS A 39 -16.06 14.47 -3.49
C HIS A 39 -14.88 14.84 -4.41
N LEU A 40 -13.64 14.59 -3.99
CA LEU A 40 -12.45 14.91 -4.80
C LEU A 40 -12.42 14.10 -6.11
N ALA A 41 -12.74 12.81 -6.03
CA ALA A 41 -12.67 11.92 -7.18
C ALA A 41 -13.71 12.27 -8.27
N LEU A 42 -14.91 12.72 -7.87
CA LEU A 42 -16.05 12.86 -8.78
C LEU A 42 -16.35 14.32 -9.19
N THR A 43 -15.98 15.31 -8.39
CA THR A 43 -16.34 16.72 -8.65
C THR A 43 -15.95 17.19 -10.05
N LEU A 44 -14.72 16.90 -10.50
CA LEU A 44 -14.27 17.32 -11.83
C LEU A 44 -15.02 16.63 -12.97
N VAL A 45 -15.52 15.41 -12.75
CA VAL A 45 -16.32 14.69 -13.75
C VAL A 45 -17.72 15.30 -13.80
N TRP A 46 -18.33 15.51 -12.64
CA TRP A 46 -19.69 16.02 -12.49
C TRP A 46 -19.85 17.49 -12.93
N GLN A 47 -18.78 18.30 -12.86
CA GLN A 47 -18.77 19.65 -13.43
C GLN A 47 -18.94 19.66 -14.97
N VAL A 48 -18.54 18.58 -15.65
CA VAL A 48 -18.63 18.47 -17.11
C VAL A 48 -19.84 17.62 -17.52
N SER A 49 -20.10 16.54 -16.79
CA SER A 49 -21.17 15.61 -17.06
C SER A 49 -21.80 15.17 -15.73
N PRO A 50 -22.76 15.95 -15.19
CA PRO A 50 -23.49 15.56 -14.00
C PRO A 50 -24.33 14.31 -14.28
N HIS A 51 -24.57 13.51 -13.24
CA HIS A 51 -25.38 12.31 -13.38
C HIS A 51 -26.83 12.68 -13.74
N ARG A 52 -27.40 11.99 -14.74
CA ARG A 52 -28.72 12.35 -15.31
C ARG A 52 -29.86 12.24 -14.32
N GLU A 53 -29.73 11.33 -13.36
CA GLU A 53 -30.74 11.02 -12.35
C GLU A 53 -30.42 11.64 -10.98
N ALA A 54 -29.38 12.49 -10.88
CA ALA A 54 -29.04 13.14 -9.63
C ALA A 54 -30.08 14.21 -9.28
N SER A 55 -30.59 14.16 -8.05
CA SER A 55 -31.28 15.29 -7.44
C SER A 55 -30.29 16.36 -6.94
N ASP A 56 -30.78 17.56 -6.65
CA ASP A 56 -29.97 18.66 -6.08
C ASP A 56 -29.27 18.28 -4.75
N ALA A 57 -29.80 17.28 -4.04
CA ALA A 57 -29.23 16.78 -2.79
C ALA A 57 -28.13 15.71 -3.01
N GLU A 58 -28.02 15.14 -4.21
CA GLU A 58 -27.10 14.06 -4.58
C GLU A 58 -25.95 14.62 -5.41
N ALA A 59 -24.99 15.25 -4.73
CA ALA A 59 -23.76 15.77 -5.35
C ALA A 59 -22.54 14.93 -4.93
N PRO A 60 -21.37 15.10 -5.57
CA PRO A 60 -20.13 14.43 -5.17
C PRO A 60 -19.83 14.64 -3.67
N GLY A 61 -19.89 13.53 -2.92
CA GLY A 61 -19.64 13.49 -1.48
C GLY A 61 -20.91 13.38 -0.65
N ASN A 62 -22.09 13.45 -1.25
CA ASN A 62 -23.37 13.14 -0.63
C ASN A 62 -23.81 11.73 -0.99
N PHE A 63 -24.48 11.06 -0.05
CA PHE A 63 -25.07 9.76 -0.31
C PHE A 63 -26.25 9.86 -1.26
N ARG A 64 -26.53 8.76 -1.94
CA ARG A 64 -27.73 8.62 -2.76
C ARG A 64 -29.00 8.74 -1.92
N ARG A 65 -30.06 9.20 -2.56
CA ARG A 65 -31.42 9.36 -2.02
C ARG A 65 -32.46 8.55 -2.80
N HIS A 66 -31.99 7.67 -3.67
CA HIS A 66 -32.80 6.75 -4.43
C HIS A 66 -32.20 5.35 -4.38
N ASP A 67 -33.07 4.35 -4.55
CA ASP A 67 -32.65 2.96 -4.63
C ASP A 67 -32.02 2.66 -5.98
N ILE A 68 -30.94 1.89 -5.96
CA ILE A 68 -30.23 1.45 -7.16
C ILE A 68 -30.82 0.11 -7.57
N HIS A 69 -30.99 -0.08 -8.86
CA HIS A 69 -31.40 -1.37 -9.40
C HIS A 69 -30.43 -2.49 -8.97
N PRO A 70 -30.93 -3.70 -8.69
CA PRO A 70 -30.08 -4.85 -8.42
C PRO A 70 -29.03 -5.01 -9.52
N PHE A 71 -27.80 -5.34 -9.13
CA PHE A 71 -26.75 -5.63 -10.09
C PHE A 71 -27.10 -6.91 -10.85
N ALA A 72 -26.66 -7.01 -12.11
CA ALA A 72 -26.94 -8.15 -12.98
C ALA A 72 -26.57 -9.52 -12.38
N GLU A 73 -25.64 -9.51 -11.42
CA GLU A 73 -25.06 -10.68 -10.77
C GLU A 73 -25.77 -11.05 -9.44
N GLY A 74 -26.86 -10.36 -9.10
CA GLY A 74 -27.74 -10.67 -7.97
C GLY A 74 -27.47 -9.87 -6.68
N MET A 75 -26.35 -9.15 -6.59
CA MET A 75 -26.08 -8.25 -5.46
C MET A 75 -27.09 -7.09 -5.45
N THR A 76 -27.75 -6.88 -4.31
CA THR A 76 -28.73 -5.81 -4.12
C THR A 76 -28.26 -4.90 -2.99
N PRO A 77 -27.99 -3.61 -3.26
CA PRO A 77 -27.66 -2.64 -2.23
C PRO A 77 -28.79 -2.45 -1.22
N PRO A 78 -28.50 -2.00 0.02
CA PRO A 78 -29.53 -1.63 0.97
C PRO A 78 -30.41 -0.49 0.44
N SER A 79 -31.62 -0.31 0.97
CA SER A 79 -32.41 0.88 0.61
C SER A 79 -31.70 2.17 1.05
N TRP A 80 -31.81 3.24 0.27
CA TRP A 80 -31.07 4.48 0.49
C TRP A 80 -31.19 5.08 1.91
N PRO A 81 -32.31 4.98 2.65
CA PRO A 81 -32.39 5.51 4.01
C PRO A 81 -31.48 4.77 4.99
N LEU A 82 -31.10 3.52 4.67
CA LEU A 82 -30.24 2.68 5.50
C LEU A 82 -28.75 2.87 5.20
N VAL A 83 -28.41 3.54 4.10
CA VAL A 83 -27.02 3.76 3.68
C VAL A 83 -26.15 4.42 4.75
N PRO A 84 -26.58 5.48 5.45
CA PRO A 84 -25.77 6.10 6.50
C PRO A 84 -25.42 5.11 7.62
N ALA A 85 -26.42 4.38 8.13
CA ALA A 85 -26.23 3.40 9.18
C ALA A 85 -25.34 2.23 8.74
N ALA A 86 -25.53 1.73 7.52
CA ALA A 86 -24.70 0.67 6.95
C ALA A 86 -23.23 1.10 6.78
N LEU A 87 -22.99 2.38 6.46
CA LEU A 87 -21.64 2.90 6.35
C LEU A 87 -20.98 3.12 7.73
N ASP A 88 -21.76 3.52 8.74
CA ASP A 88 -21.26 3.59 10.13
C ASP A 88 -20.88 2.19 10.66
N GLU A 89 -21.69 1.17 10.35
CA GLU A 89 -21.38 -0.23 10.62
C GLU A 89 -20.09 -0.68 9.90
N TRP A 90 -19.94 -0.29 8.64
CA TRP A 90 -18.72 -0.56 7.86
C TRP A 90 -17.48 0.08 8.50
N VAL A 91 -17.56 1.35 8.92
CA VAL A 91 -16.46 2.05 9.62
C VAL A 91 -16.10 1.35 10.93
N THR A 92 -17.11 0.93 11.69
CA THR A 92 -16.93 0.17 12.92
C THR A 92 -16.21 -1.15 12.65
N THR A 93 -16.66 -1.88 11.63
CA THR A 93 -16.08 -3.17 11.21
C THR A 93 -14.61 -3.01 10.82
N ILE A 94 -14.28 -2.01 10.01
CA ILE A 94 -12.89 -1.76 9.60
C ILE A 94 -12.00 -1.44 10.78
N SER A 95 -12.50 -0.69 11.75
CA SER A 95 -11.73 -0.32 12.94
C SER A 95 -11.35 -1.55 13.79
N THR A 96 -12.00 -2.70 13.60
CA THR A 96 -11.62 -3.98 14.25
C THR A 96 -10.47 -4.72 13.58
N ILE A 97 -10.06 -4.33 12.36
CA ILE A 97 -9.01 -5.03 11.60
C ILE A 97 -7.72 -5.20 12.40
N PRO A 98 -7.16 -4.20 13.10
CA PRO A 98 -5.92 -4.36 13.88
C PRO A 98 -6.04 -5.47 14.93
N ALA A 99 -7.13 -5.47 15.71
CA ALA A 99 -7.37 -6.50 16.72
C ALA A 99 -7.55 -7.89 16.11
N ARG A 100 -8.22 -8.00 14.95
CA ARG A 100 -8.37 -9.27 14.21
C ARG A 100 -7.04 -9.77 13.66
N LEU A 101 -6.13 -8.87 13.27
CA LEU A 101 -4.78 -9.23 12.84
C LEU A 101 -3.93 -9.75 14.02
N GLU A 102 -4.01 -9.09 15.17
CA GLU A 102 -3.33 -9.54 16.41
C GLU A 102 -3.81 -10.92 16.85
N ALA A 103 -5.10 -11.23 16.62
CA ALA A 103 -5.67 -12.56 16.85
C ALA A 103 -5.28 -13.63 15.80
N GLY A 104 -4.42 -13.30 14.83
CA GLY A 104 -3.93 -14.23 13.80
C GLY A 104 -4.76 -14.26 12.51
N GLY A 105 -5.60 -13.26 12.27
CA GLY A 105 -6.39 -13.15 11.04
C GLY A 105 -5.54 -12.93 9.78
N ASN A 106 -6.06 -13.35 8.62
CA ASN A 106 -5.41 -13.18 7.32
C ASN A 106 -5.70 -11.79 6.75
N LEU A 107 -4.71 -10.90 6.71
CA LEU A 107 -4.86 -9.51 6.24
C LEU A 107 -5.56 -9.39 4.88
N PRO A 108 -5.09 -10.04 3.79
CA PRO A 108 -5.77 -10.00 2.50
C PRO A 108 -7.26 -10.34 2.54
N GLU A 109 -7.66 -11.33 3.34
CA GLU A 109 -9.08 -11.73 3.47
C GLU A 109 -9.87 -10.68 4.26
N LEU A 110 -9.32 -10.13 5.34
CA LEU A 110 -9.94 -9.04 6.10
C LEU A 110 -10.17 -7.80 5.24
N LEU A 111 -9.20 -7.45 4.40
CA LEU A 111 -9.29 -6.35 3.45
C LEU A 111 -10.30 -6.63 2.34
N ALA A 112 -10.36 -7.88 1.86
CA ALA A 112 -11.34 -8.32 0.88
C ALA A 112 -12.77 -8.25 1.43
N GLU A 113 -12.98 -8.72 2.66
CA GLU A 113 -14.25 -8.61 3.39
C GLU A 113 -14.69 -7.14 3.52
N ALA A 114 -13.79 -6.28 4.01
CA ALA A 114 -14.04 -4.86 4.17
C ALA A 114 -14.36 -4.17 2.83
N HIS A 115 -13.57 -4.43 1.80
CA HIS A 115 -13.78 -3.85 0.47
C HIS A 115 -15.09 -4.34 -0.17
N ASN A 116 -15.39 -5.63 -0.06
CA ASN A 116 -16.65 -6.19 -0.56
C ASN A 116 -17.87 -5.59 0.16
N HIS A 117 -17.78 -5.44 1.49
CA HIS A 117 -18.83 -4.81 2.28
C HIS A 117 -19.10 -3.37 1.82
N PHE A 118 -18.06 -2.57 1.56
CA PHE A 118 -18.24 -1.20 1.05
C PHE A 118 -19.02 -1.16 -0.27
N GLU A 119 -18.63 -2.00 -1.23
CA GLU A 119 -19.25 -2.04 -2.55
C GLU A 119 -20.71 -2.53 -2.49
N ARG A 120 -21.04 -3.39 -1.51
CA ARG A 120 -22.41 -3.85 -1.21
C ARG A 120 -23.27 -2.74 -0.60
N VAL A 121 -22.73 -1.89 0.28
CA VAL A 121 -23.45 -0.71 0.79
C VAL A 121 -23.80 0.24 -0.35
N HIS A 122 -22.86 0.41 -1.29
CA HIS A 122 -23.01 1.25 -2.48
C HIS A 122 -23.56 2.67 -2.15
N PRO A 123 -22.82 3.46 -1.34
CA PRO A 123 -23.37 4.65 -0.70
C PRO A 123 -23.64 5.84 -1.64
N PHE A 124 -22.95 5.92 -2.78
CA PHE A 124 -23.03 7.03 -3.73
C PHE A 124 -23.82 6.65 -4.98
N LEU A 125 -24.26 7.65 -5.76
CA LEU A 125 -24.99 7.42 -7.01
C LEU A 125 -24.09 6.84 -8.12
N ASP A 126 -22.86 7.30 -8.21
CA ASP A 126 -21.84 6.75 -9.11
C ASP A 126 -20.46 6.74 -8.42
N GLY A 127 -19.45 6.16 -9.07
CA GLY A 127 -18.08 6.25 -8.57
C GLY A 127 -17.74 5.45 -7.31
N ASN A 128 -18.65 4.62 -6.80
CA ASN A 128 -18.43 3.74 -5.64
C ASN A 128 -17.16 2.92 -5.77
N GLY A 129 -16.92 2.28 -6.92
CA GLY A 129 -15.69 1.52 -7.16
C GLY A 129 -14.40 2.35 -6.99
N ARG A 130 -14.41 3.63 -7.40
CA ARG A 130 -13.25 4.52 -7.26
C ARG A 130 -13.06 4.92 -5.81
N ALA A 131 -14.14 5.30 -5.13
CA ALA A 131 -14.12 5.66 -3.72
C ALA A 131 -13.71 4.48 -2.83
N GLY A 132 -14.24 3.28 -3.07
CA GLY A 132 -13.94 2.06 -2.31
C GLY A 132 -12.46 1.68 -2.38
N ARG A 133 -11.87 1.68 -3.58
CA ARG A 133 -10.42 1.42 -3.73
C ARG A 133 -9.55 2.48 -3.06
N LEU A 134 -9.95 3.75 -3.10
CA LEU A 134 -9.24 4.83 -2.42
C LEU A 134 -9.38 4.75 -0.90
N ALA A 135 -10.55 4.39 -0.39
CA ALA A 135 -10.79 4.15 1.03
C ALA A 135 -10.00 2.93 1.53
N LEU A 136 -9.95 1.85 0.75
CA LEU A 136 -9.11 0.69 1.04
C LEU A 136 -7.62 1.07 1.11
N ASN A 137 -7.15 1.90 0.17
CA ASN A 137 -5.77 2.38 0.18
C ASN A 137 -5.46 3.31 1.35
N LEU A 138 -6.43 4.14 1.78
CA LEU A 138 -6.30 4.94 2.99
C LEU A 138 -6.07 4.04 4.21
N VAL A 139 -6.88 2.98 4.37
CA VAL A 139 -6.74 2.00 5.46
C VAL A 139 -5.41 1.25 5.39
N LEU A 140 -5.03 0.74 4.22
CA LEU A 140 -3.77 0.03 4.00
C LEU A 140 -2.54 0.84 4.44
N VAL A 141 -2.46 2.08 3.98
CA VAL A 141 -1.30 2.95 4.28
C VAL A 141 -1.28 3.30 5.76
N ARG A 142 -2.44 3.50 6.40
CA ARG A 142 -2.56 3.74 7.84
C ARG A 142 -2.13 2.52 8.68
N LEU A 143 -2.35 1.32 8.16
CA LEU A 143 -1.87 0.06 8.74
C LEU A 143 -0.40 -0.24 8.41
N GLY A 144 0.28 0.62 7.64
CA GLY A 144 1.69 0.44 7.25
C GLY A 144 1.91 -0.51 6.07
N TYR A 145 0.86 -0.87 5.33
CA TYR A 145 0.95 -1.75 4.16
C TYR A 145 1.02 -0.99 2.84
N PRO A 146 1.64 -1.58 1.80
CA PRO A 146 1.64 -1.01 0.46
C PRO A 146 0.21 -0.81 -0.08
N PRO A 147 -0.07 0.31 -0.77
CA PRO A 147 -1.38 0.50 -1.39
C PRO A 147 -1.61 -0.51 -2.52
N VAL A 148 -2.88 -0.82 -2.78
CA VAL A 148 -3.29 -1.75 -3.83
C VAL A 148 -3.68 -0.99 -5.09
N VAL A 149 -3.16 -1.44 -6.24
CA VAL A 149 -3.53 -0.94 -7.56
C VAL A 149 -4.02 -2.11 -8.41
N ILE A 150 -5.34 -2.17 -8.62
CA ILE A 150 -5.95 -3.16 -9.50
C ILE A 150 -5.88 -2.65 -10.94
N LEU A 151 -5.17 -3.39 -11.80
CA LEU A 151 -4.95 -3.00 -13.19
C LEU A 151 -6.20 -3.23 -14.04
N LYS A 152 -6.33 -2.48 -15.15
CA LYS A 152 -7.49 -2.57 -16.04
C LYS A 152 -7.67 -3.99 -16.61
N GLU A 153 -6.56 -4.67 -16.88
CA GLU A 153 -6.50 -6.04 -17.39
C GLU A 153 -7.07 -7.05 -16.38
N GLN A 154 -6.98 -6.74 -15.08
CA GLN A 154 -7.47 -7.59 -14.00
C GLN A 154 -8.97 -7.37 -13.71
N ARG A 155 -9.63 -6.40 -14.36
CA ARG A 155 -11.04 -6.04 -14.08
C ARG A 155 -11.98 -7.24 -14.10
N ALA A 156 -11.87 -8.11 -15.09
CA ALA A 156 -12.75 -9.28 -15.21
C ALA A 156 -12.54 -10.27 -14.05
N ALA A 157 -11.28 -10.52 -13.66
CA ALA A 157 -10.97 -11.38 -12.52
C ALA A 157 -11.45 -10.76 -11.20
N TYR A 158 -11.22 -9.46 -11.02
CA TYR A 158 -11.68 -8.72 -9.85
C TYR A 158 -13.21 -8.78 -9.70
N LEU A 159 -13.98 -8.55 -10.77
CA LEU A 159 -15.44 -8.63 -10.70
C LEU A 159 -15.93 -10.05 -10.36
N ARG A 160 -15.30 -11.09 -10.92
CA ARG A 160 -15.63 -12.49 -10.55
C ARG A 160 -15.27 -12.81 -9.10
N ALA A 161 -14.22 -12.22 -8.57
CA ALA A 161 -13.85 -12.38 -7.17
C ALA A 161 -14.84 -11.67 -6.23
N MET A 162 -15.31 -10.48 -6.59
CA MET A 162 -16.40 -9.78 -5.88
C MET A 162 -17.68 -10.61 -5.85
N GLN A 163 -18.08 -11.21 -6.97
CA GLN A 163 -19.25 -12.10 -7.04
C GLN A 163 -19.14 -13.34 -6.14
N GLN A 164 -17.93 -13.85 -5.91
CA GLN A 164 -17.69 -14.94 -4.98
C GLN A 164 -17.71 -14.45 -3.53
N ALA A 165 -17.16 -13.26 -3.28
CA ALA A 165 -17.21 -12.61 -1.97
C ALA A 165 -18.65 -12.28 -1.55
N ASP A 166 -19.53 -11.91 -2.50
CA ASP A 166 -20.96 -11.73 -2.26
C ASP A 166 -21.66 -13.01 -1.79
N LYS A 167 -21.12 -14.17 -2.15
CA LYS A 167 -21.60 -15.51 -1.73
C LYS A 167 -20.88 -16.01 -0.47
N GLY A 168 -20.01 -15.22 0.12
CA GLY A 168 -19.26 -15.52 1.34
C GLY A 168 -17.84 -16.04 1.12
N ASP A 169 -17.40 -16.26 -0.12
CA ASP A 169 -16.02 -16.68 -0.41
C ASP A 169 -15.15 -15.47 -0.77
N VAL A 170 -14.48 -14.92 0.24
CA VAL A 170 -13.58 -13.76 0.09
C VAL A 170 -12.17 -14.14 -0.36
N GLY A 171 -11.82 -15.44 -0.38
CA GLY A 171 -10.48 -15.93 -0.68
C GLY A 171 -9.95 -15.46 -2.04
N PRO A 172 -10.71 -15.61 -3.14
CA PRO A 172 -10.29 -15.13 -4.46
C PRO A 172 -10.02 -13.62 -4.52
N LEU A 173 -10.82 -12.82 -3.79
CA LEU A 173 -10.62 -11.37 -3.74
C LEU A 173 -9.38 -11.05 -2.90
N GLY A 174 -9.19 -11.73 -1.77
CA GLY A 174 -8.00 -11.63 -0.95
C GLY A 174 -6.73 -11.95 -1.73
N GLU A 175 -6.73 -12.98 -2.57
CA GLU A 175 -5.59 -13.31 -3.42
C GLU A 175 -5.26 -12.17 -4.41
N ILE A 176 -6.26 -11.57 -5.05
CA ILE A 176 -6.05 -10.42 -5.94
C ILE A 176 -5.43 -9.24 -5.18
N LEU A 177 -5.94 -8.95 -3.98
CA LEU A 177 -5.40 -7.87 -3.14
C LEU A 177 -3.96 -8.18 -2.71
N ALA A 178 -3.67 -9.41 -2.28
CA ALA A 178 -2.33 -9.84 -1.91
C ALA A 178 -1.32 -9.68 -3.05
N ARG A 179 -1.68 -10.16 -4.25
CA ARG A 179 -0.85 -10.02 -5.45
C ARG A 179 -0.62 -8.55 -5.79
N ALA A 180 -1.67 -7.73 -5.75
CA ALA A 180 -1.56 -6.31 -6.03
C ALA A 180 -0.68 -5.56 -5.01
N MET A 181 -0.72 -5.93 -3.72
CA MET A 181 0.20 -5.39 -2.71
C MET A 181 1.67 -5.74 -3.03
N ILE A 182 1.93 -7.02 -3.33
CA ILE A 182 3.29 -7.51 -3.66
C ILE A 182 3.81 -6.85 -4.94
N ASP A 183 2.97 -6.73 -5.97
CA ASP A 183 3.33 -6.09 -7.23
C ASP A 183 3.66 -4.61 -7.01
N ASN A 184 2.88 -3.90 -6.18
CA ASN A 184 3.15 -2.51 -5.86
C ASN A 184 4.48 -2.35 -5.10
N LEU A 185 4.70 -3.19 -4.09
CA LEU A 185 5.94 -3.22 -3.33
C LEU A 185 7.16 -3.39 -4.25
N ASN A 186 7.13 -4.40 -5.12
CA ASN A 186 8.24 -4.73 -6.02
C ASN A 186 8.45 -3.69 -7.13
N ARG A 187 7.36 -3.11 -7.66
CA ARG A 187 7.43 -2.21 -8.80
C ARG A 187 7.76 -0.78 -8.43
N PHE A 188 7.28 -0.31 -7.27
CA PHE A 188 7.35 1.10 -6.91
C PHE A 188 8.11 1.34 -5.61
N ILE A 189 7.97 0.50 -4.59
CA ILE A 189 8.56 0.80 -3.29
C ILE A 189 10.02 0.35 -3.24
N ILE A 190 10.32 -0.91 -3.59
CA ILE A 190 11.68 -1.46 -3.54
C ILE A 190 12.65 -0.64 -4.41
N PRO A 191 12.34 -0.30 -5.67
CA PRO A 191 13.28 0.49 -6.49
C PRO A 191 13.55 1.89 -5.93
N ASN A 192 12.57 2.49 -5.23
CA ASN A 192 12.72 3.83 -4.64
C ASN A 192 13.46 3.80 -3.30
N VAL A 193 13.37 2.70 -2.54
CA VAL A 193 14.05 2.55 -1.23
C VAL A 193 15.46 1.95 -1.38
N ALA A 194 15.63 0.95 -2.25
CA ALA A 194 16.86 0.18 -2.39
C ALA A 194 17.96 0.90 -3.22
N GLY A 195 17.70 2.12 -3.69
CA GLY A 195 18.59 2.82 -4.62
C GLY A 195 18.71 2.04 -5.95
N PRO A 196 19.82 2.13 -6.70
CA PRO A 196 20.04 1.29 -7.87
C PRO A 196 20.24 -0.18 -7.43
N ALA A 197 19.13 -0.86 -7.16
CA ALA A 197 19.09 -2.28 -6.88
C ALA A 197 19.62 -3.01 -8.12
N LYS A 198 20.85 -3.49 -8.03
CA LYS A 198 21.46 -4.27 -9.09
C LYS A 198 20.89 -5.68 -9.00
N LEU A 199 20.18 -6.12 -10.05
CA LEU A 199 19.82 -7.52 -10.18
C LEU A 199 21.10 -8.36 -10.18
N VAL A 200 21.22 -9.23 -9.18
CA VAL A 200 22.30 -10.22 -9.08
C VAL A 200 21.74 -11.60 -9.38
N PRO A 201 22.47 -12.47 -10.10
CA PRO A 201 22.06 -13.86 -10.26
C PRO A 201 21.86 -14.53 -8.89
N LEU A 202 20.89 -15.44 -8.77
CA LEU A 202 20.60 -16.16 -7.52
C LEU A 202 21.84 -16.86 -6.94
N ALA A 203 22.72 -17.37 -7.81
CA ALA A 203 23.99 -17.98 -7.41
C ALA A 203 24.92 -17.02 -6.65
N ALA A 204 24.79 -15.70 -6.83
CA ALA A 204 25.57 -14.69 -6.11
C ALA A 204 25.01 -14.35 -4.72
N LEU A 205 23.82 -14.85 -4.38
CA LEU A 205 23.20 -14.73 -3.05
C LEU A 205 23.48 -15.95 -2.16
N VAL A 206 24.17 -16.96 -2.67
CA VAL A 206 24.62 -18.10 -1.88
C VAL A 206 25.85 -17.66 -1.09
N ASP A 207 25.67 -17.40 0.20
CA ASP A 207 26.82 -17.25 1.09
C ASP A 207 27.53 -18.61 1.24
N SER A 208 28.85 -18.59 1.23
CA SER A 208 29.69 -19.79 1.41
C SER A 208 29.61 -20.38 2.83
N ASP A 209 28.94 -19.69 3.76
CA ASP A 209 28.96 -20.01 5.18
C ASP A 209 27.69 -20.75 5.66
N ASP A 210 26.71 -21.01 4.79
CA ASP A 210 25.48 -21.76 5.14
C ASP A 210 25.68 -23.29 5.15
N CYS A 211 26.93 -23.75 5.21
CA CYS A 211 27.27 -25.10 5.64
C CYS A 211 27.71 -25.11 7.10
N GLY A 212 26.82 -24.68 8.01
CA GLY A 212 26.85 -25.06 9.42
C GLY A 212 27.04 -23.93 10.44
N GLY A 213 26.06 -23.77 11.33
CA GLY A 213 26.25 -23.37 12.72
C GLY A 213 26.38 -21.87 13.04
N SER A 214 25.30 -21.32 13.59
CA SER A 214 25.22 -20.17 14.51
C SER A 214 25.94 -18.87 14.14
N GLY A 215 25.14 -17.81 13.95
CA GLY A 215 25.57 -16.42 14.14
C GLY A 215 25.29 -15.54 12.93
N SER A 216 24.29 -14.67 13.07
CA SER A 216 23.90 -13.67 12.09
C SER A 216 25.09 -12.86 11.55
N PRO A 217 25.09 -12.49 10.26
CA PRO A 217 25.84 -11.30 9.86
C PRO A 217 25.06 -10.35 8.96
N GLY A 218 25.22 -9.06 9.28
CA GLY A 218 24.70 -7.95 8.52
C GLY A 218 25.38 -7.81 7.15
N TRP A 219 24.52 -7.48 6.19
CA TRP A 219 24.74 -6.83 4.89
C TRP A 219 26.09 -6.12 4.78
N ARG A 220 27.13 -6.83 4.34
CA ARG A 220 28.41 -6.23 3.96
C ARG A 220 28.46 -6.06 2.45
N ALA A 221 28.49 -4.80 2.06
CA ALA A 221 28.65 -4.23 0.73
C ALA A 221 29.47 -5.09 -0.25
N ALA A 222 28.86 -5.37 -1.40
CA ALA A 222 29.49 -5.99 -2.55
C ALA A 222 30.72 -5.18 -3.02
N ARG A 223 31.92 -5.68 -2.69
CA ARG A 223 33.17 -5.20 -3.25
C ARG A 223 33.50 -5.96 -4.53
N THR A 224 33.52 -5.20 -5.63
CA THR A 224 34.44 -5.29 -6.77
C THR A 224 34.56 -6.60 -7.55
N ALA A 225 34.12 -6.56 -8.81
CA ALA A 225 34.81 -7.24 -9.91
C ALA A 225 34.69 -6.42 -11.22
N ARG A 226 35.64 -5.49 -11.45
CA ARG A 226 36.01 -5.06 -12.80
C ARG A 226 37.18 -5.94 -13.23
N ARG A 227 36.92 -6.92 -14.11
CA ARG A 227 37.95 -7.59 -14.91
C ARG A 227 37.66 -7.34 -16.38
N THR A 228 38.49 -6.45 -16.94
CA THR A 228 39.13 -6.55 -18.25
C THR A 228 38.26 -6.75 -19.49
N SER A 229 38.01 -5.68 -20.23
CA SER A 229 38.03 -5.70 -21.70
C SER A 229 39.22 -4.87 -22.17
N ARG A 230 40.12 -5.54 -22.89
CA ARG A 230 41.40 -5.05 -23.41
C ARG A 230 41.17 -4.62 -24.87
N SER A 231 41.44 -3.36 -25.24
CA SER A 231 41.73 -2.96 -26.62
C SER A 231 42.16 -1.49 -26.72
N GLY A 232 43.36 -1.23 -27.25
CA GLY A 232 43.76 0.07 -27.81
C GLY A 232 44.99 0.73 -27.15
N PRO A 233 46.11 1.00 -27.88
CA PRO A 233 47.36 1.51 -27.33
C PRO A 233 47.39 3.04 -27.29
N GLY A 234 47.99 3.62 -26.27
CA GLY A 234 48.18 5.07 -26.21
C GLY A 234 48.82 5.54 -24.89
N THR A 235 50.13 5.77 -24.95
CA THR A 235 50.90 6.76 -24.16
C THR A 235 50.71 6.80 -22.64
N ALA A 236 51.75 6.33 -21.94
CA ALA A 236 51.97 6.55 -20.51
C ALA A 236 52.14 8.04 -20.15
N PRO A 237 51.85 8.39 -18.89
CA PRO A 237 52.83 9.17 -18.14
C PRO A 237 53.17 8.56 -16.77
N ARG A 238 54.40 8.85 -16.36
CA ARG A 238 55.14 8.42 -15.16
C ARG A 238 54.38 8.59 -13.84
N ALA A 239 54.55 7.62 -12.95
CA ALA A 239 54.23 7.73 -11.53
C ALA A 239 55.40 8.36 -10.73
N PRO A 240 55.14 9.11 -9.65
CA PRO A 240 56.07 9.26 -8.55
C PRO A 240 55.78 8.22 -7.46
N ALA A 241 56.83 7.52 -7.03
CA ALA A 241 56.83 6.61 -5.90
C ALA A 241 56.91 7.40 -4.59
N LEU A 242 56.02 7.14 -3.64
CA LEU A 242 56.24 7.43 -2.22
C LEU A 242 55.70 6.28 -1.38
N GLY A 243 56.62 5.66 -0.64
CA GLY A 243 56.36 4.55 0.27
C GLY A 243 55.64 4.97 1.55
N GLY A 244 54.99 4.00 2.19
CA GLY A 244 54.39 4.15 3.50
C GLY A 244 54.18 2.79 4.14
N HIS A 245 55.03 2.45 5.10
CA HIS A 245 54.99 1.23 5.90
C HIS A 245 53.67 1.08 6.68
N CYS A 246 53.04 -0.08 6.57
CA CYS A 246 51.85 -0.43 7.35
C CYS A 246 52.29 -0.93 8.74
N ARG A 247 52.16 -0.10 9.79
CA ARG A 247 52.33 -0.53 11.18
C ARG A 247 51.02 -1.12 11.71
N ARG A 248 51.08 -2.33 12.26
CA ARG A 248 49.96 -2.99 12.97
C ARG A 248 49.60 -2.23 14.26
N PRO A 249 48.32 -2.08 14.61
CA PRO A 249 47.92 -1.51 15.90
C PRO A 249 47.93 -2.56 17.03
N THR A 250 48.46 -2.15 18.19
CA THR A 250 48.43 -2.90 19.46
C THR A 250 47.08 -2.74 20.19
N PRO A 251 46.64 -3.74 20.98
CA PRO A 251 45.36 -3.69 21.67
C PRO A 251 45.41 -2.81 22.94
N ARG A 252 44.40 -1.95 23.13
CA ARG A 252 44.22 -1.11 24.32
C ARG A 252 43.64 -1.92 25.49
N ARG A 253 44.25 -1.79 26.68
CA ARG A 253 43.71 -2.26 27.98
C ARG A 253 42.54 -1.38 28.45
N PRO A 254 41.57 -1.94 29.20
CA PRO A 254 40.44 -1.17 29.74
C PRO A 254 40.83 -0.32 30.96
N SER A 255 40.31 0.91 31.02
CA SER A 255 40.51 1.86 32.12
C SER A 255 39.62 1.53 33.33
N ARG A 256 40.24 1.52 34.52
CA ARG A 256 39.55 1.44 35.82
C ARG A 256 38.83 2.77 36.10
N ARG A 257 37.56 2.71 36.49
CA ARG A 257 36.81 3.83 37.08
C ARG A 257 37.27 4.06 38.54
N PRO A 258 37.44 5.32 38.99
CA PRO A 258 37.66 5.61 40.40
C PRO A 258 36.33 5.67 41.18
N ALA A 259 36.41 5.23 42.44
CA ALA A 259 35.33 5.22 43.41
C ALA A 259 35.02 6.63 43.96
N THR A 260 33.74 6.93 44.16
CA THR A 260 33.25 8.08 44.93
C THR A 260 33.16 7.73 46.42
N PRO A 261 33.57 8.61 47.34
CA PRO A 261 33.39 8.42 48.78
C PRO A 261 32.11 9.09 49.30
N ARG A 262 31.41 8.35 50.17
CA ARG A 262 30.36 8.69 51.16
C ARG A 262 29.18 9.55 50.74
#